data_AF-A0A9N9MYL8-F1
#
_entry.id   AF-A0A9N9MYL8-F1
#
_cell.length_a   1.000
_cell.length_b   1.000
_cell.length_c   1.000
_cell.angle_alpha   90.00
_cell.angle_beta   90.00
_cell.angle_gamma   90.00
#
_symmetry.space_group_name_H-M   'P 1'
#
loop_
_entity.id
_entity.type
_entity.pdbx_description
1 polymer ?
#
loop_
_entity_poly.entity_id
_entity_poly.type
_entity_poly.pdbx_seq_one_letter_code
_entity_poly.pdbx_strand_id
1 'polypeptide(L)'
;MILVKKPLISKPQKTRQTDQCTRYGVSNRTVVTQSSPRKGIWQGQAFDTDPGSANSVAYSPTPCLKVRGMLQEEGSGLGGPAAREAVLAKVAHLCHILHCEAEVIAGVVYLKCATEDDAAVAFKNLHGWWYSGQLVTVKYLRLERYHQRYPDAPSGPPYLRSNNPIINND
;
A
#
# COMPACT_ATOMS: atom_id res chain seq x y z
N MET A 1 -57.62 -7.98 -18.02
CA MET A 1 -56.36 -7.81 -17.28
C MET A 1 -56.71 -7.58 -15.81
N ILE A 2 -56.62 -8.63 -14.99
CA ILE A 2 -56.92 -8.55 -13.55
C ILE A 2 -55.59 -8.46 -12.80
N LEU A 3 -55.38 -7.33 -12.12
CA LEU A 3 -54.18 -6.97 -11.39
C LEU A 3 -54.20 -7.68 -10.02
N VAL A 4 -53.35 -8.69 -9.82
CA VAL A 4 -53.24 -9.40 -8.54
C VAL A 4 -52.21 -8.67 -7.66
N LYS A 5 -52.70 -7.98 -6.61
CA LYS A 5 -51.88 -7.37 -5.56
C LYS A 5 -51.39 -8.46 -4.60
N LYS A 6 -50.07 -8.59 -4.45
CA LYS A 6 -49.41 -9.47 -3.46
C LYS A 6 -49.40 -8.81 -2.07
N PRO A 7 -49.63 -9.56 -0.97
CA PRO A 7 -49.57 -9.03 0.38
C PRO A 7 -48.15 -9.05 0.98
N LEU A 8 -47.92 -8.11 1.89
CA LEU A 8 -46.69 -7.81 2.64
C LEU A 8 -46.34 -8.92 3.65
N ILE A 9 -45.05 -9.28 3.72
CA ILE A 9 -44.47 -10.19 4.72
C ILE A 9 -43.67 -9.36 5.73
N SER A 10 -44.06 -9.43 7.01
CA SER A 10 -43.39 -8.82 8.17
C SER A 10 -42.37 -9.78 8.79
N LYS A 11 -41.27 -9.22 9.31
CA LYS A 11 -40.13 -9.95 9.91
C LYS A 11 -40.42 -10.34 11.37
N PRO A 12 -39.93 -11.50 11.87
CA PRO A 12 -40.10 -11.90 13.26
C PRO A 12 -39.11 -11.20 14.20
N GLN A 13 -39.62 -10.76 15.36
CA GLN A 13 -38.86 -10.24 16.51
C GLN A 13 -38.29 -11.39 17.35
N LYS A 14 -37.02 -11.28 17.77
CA LYS A 14 -36.38 -12.25 18.67
C LYS A 14 -36.35 -11.68 20.10
N THR A 15 -36.96 -12.43 21.01
CA THR A 15 -37.14 -12.15 22.43
C THR A 15 -35.85 -12.32 23.24
N ARG A 16 -35.73 -11.49 24.29
CA ARG A 16 -34.72 -11.55 25.34
C ARG A 16 -34.95 -12.76 26.24
N GLN A 17 -33.88 -13.44 26.64
CA GLN A 17 -33.87 -14.24 27.86
C GLN A 17 -32.55 -14.04 28.59
N THR A 18 -32.68 -13.78 29.88
CA THR A 18 -31.67 -13.51 30.90
C THR A 18 -31.02 -14.80 31.35
N ASP A 19 -29.71 -14.80 31.60
CA ASP A 19 -29.09 -15.69 32.58
C ASP A 19 -27.98 -14.95 33.33
N GLN A 20 -28.14 -14.92 34.66
CA GLN A 20 -27.15 -14.46 35.62
C GLN A 20 -26.16 -15.61 35.90
N CYS A 21 -24.86 -15.32 35.87
CA CYS A 21 -23.89 -16.07 36.66
C CYS A 21 -22.83 -15.10 37.18
N THR A 22 -22.81 -14.91 38.50
CA THR A 22 -21.75 -14.24 39.24
C THR A 22 -20.74 -15.30 39.66
N ARG A 23 -19.44 -15.09 39.41
CA ARG A 23 -18.33 -15.28 40.38
C ARG A 23 -16.97 -14.93 39.77
N TYR A 24 -16.28 -14.06 40.50
CA TYR A 24 -14.84 -13.79 40.60
C TYR A 24 -13.92 -14.09 39.40
N GLY A 25 -13.52 -13.03 38.72
CA GLY A 25 -12.31 -12.97 37.89
C GLY A 25 -11.75 -11.56 37.93
N VAL A 26 -10.50 -11.43 38.36
CA VAL A 26 -9.74 -10.18 38.46
C VAL A 26 -9.77 -9.47 37.10
N SER A 27 -10.35 -8.26 37.09
CA SER A 27 -10.47 -7.43 35.89
C SER A 27 -9.11 -6.86 35.52
N ASN A 28 -8.32 -7.58 34.73
CA ASN A 28 -7.30 -6.97 33.89
C ASN A 28 -8.02 -6.24 32.77
N ARG A 29 -8.44 -4.99 33.07
CA ARG A 29 -8.77 -4.00 32.05
C ARG A 29 -7.46 -3.73 31.33
N THR A 30 -7.19 -4.49 30.27
CA THR A 30 -6.14 -4.15 29.32
C THR A 30 -6.52 -2.79 28.76
N VAL A 31 -5.86 -1.77 29.29
CA VAL A 31 -5.78 -0.47 28.64
C VAL A 31 -5.25 -0.79 27.25
N VAL A 32 -6.13 -0.77 26.25
CA VAL A 32 -5.69 -0.63 24.87
C VAL A 32 -5.09 0.76 24.84
N THR A 33 -3.82 0.86 25.22
CA THR A 33 -2.99 2.00 24.95
C THR A 33 -3.15 2.21 23.47
N GLN A 34 -3.82 3.29 23.08
CA GLN A 34 -3.84 3.78 21.72
C GLN A 34 -2.36 4.04 21.38
N SER A 35 -1.68 3.02 20.87
CA SER A 35 -0.34 3.15 20.35
C SER A 35 -0.49 4.16 19.23
N SER A 36 0.15 5.31 19.39
CA SER A 36 0.32 6.29 18.33
C SER A 36 0.57 5.52 17.02
N PRO A 37 -0.13 5.83 15.91
CA PRO A 37 -0.01 5.06 14.66
C PRO A 37 1.48 4.86 14.38
N ARG A 38 1.94 3.61 14.35
CA ARG A 38 3.37 3.33 14.22
C ARG A 38 3.83 3.91 12.89
N LYS A 39 4.51 5.05 12.95
CA LYS A 39 4.96 5.80 11.78
C LYS A 39 6.00 4.96 11.05
N GLY A 40 5.90 4.93 9.72
CA GLY A 40 6.88 4.26 8.88
C GLY A 40 6.83 2.74 8.88
N ILE A 41 5.66 2.13 9.12
CA ILE A 41 5.49 0.68 9.08
C ILE A 41 4.53 0.28 7.97
N TRP A 42 4.88 -0.80 7.25
CA TRP A 42 4.02 -1.50 6.30
C TRP A 42 3.02 -2.41 7.05
N GLN A 43 1.74 -2.34 6.70
CA GLN A 43 0.64 -2.92 7.49
C GLN A 43 -0.15 -4.01 6.74
N GLY A 44 0.43 -4.55 5.67
CA GLY A 44 -0.21 -5.54 4.82
C GLY A 44 -0.92 -4.94 3.61
N GLN A 45 -1.51 -5.83 2.83
CA GLN A 45 -2.14 -5.53 1.55
C GLN A 45 -3.66 -5.39 1.72
N ALA A 46 -4.25 -4.38 1.08
CA ALA A 46 -5.67 -4.06 1.15
C ALA A 46 -6.52 -4.93 0.21
N PHE A 47 -5.95 -5.36 -0.91
CA PHE A 47 -6.62 -6.15 -1.95
C PHE A 47 -5.61 -6.93 -2.78
N ASP A 48 -6.04 -8.06 -3.35
CA ASP A 48 -5.19 -8.88 -4.22
C ASP A 48 -4.81 -8.13 -5.50
N THR A 49 -3.55 -8.28 -5.91
CA THR A 49 -2.99 -7.74 -7.16
C THR A 49 -2.54 -8.83 -8.13
N ASP A 50 -2.94 -10.08 -7.85
CA ASP A 50 -2.57 -11.23 -8.66
C ASP A 50 -3.21 -11.18 -10.06
N PRO A 51 -2.59 -11.79 -11.08
CA PRO A 51 -3.13 -11.84 -12.43
C PRO A 51 -4.58 -12.34 -12.44
N GLY A 52 -5.50 -11.53 -12.98
CA GLY A 52 -6.93 -11.84 -13.01
C GLY A 52 -7.76 -11.16 -11.92
N SER A 53 -7.12 -10.53 -10.93
CA SER A 53 -7.81 -9.63 -10.00
C SER A 53 -8.19 -8.31 -10.68
N ALA A 54 -9.26 -7.66 -10.22
CA ALA A 54 -9.75 -6.39 -10.76
C ALA A 54 -8.74 -5.24 -10.65
N ASN A 55 -7.74 -5.36 -9.77
CA ASN A 55 -6.71 -4.35 -9.52
C ASN A 55 -5.35 -4.72 -10.12
N SER A 56 -5.29 -5.80 -10.93
CA SER A 56 -4.07 -6.21 -11.63
C SER A 56 -3.93 -5.50 -12.99
N VAL A 57 -2.69 -5.26 -13.39
CA VAL A 57 -2.37 -4.83 -14.75
C VAL A 57 -1.86 -6.05 -15.52
N ALA A 58 -2.40 -6.30 -16.71
CA ALA A 58 -2.07 -7.50 -17.50
C ALA A 58 -0.58 -7.58 -17.89
N TYR A 59 0.04 -6.44 -18.18
CA TYR A 59 1.48 -6.32 -18.44
C TYR A 59 1.98 -4.94 -18.03
N SER A 60 3.27 -4.82 -17.75
CA SER A 60 3.91 -3.55 -17.45
C SER A 60 4.21 -2.80 -18.76
N PRO A 61 3.60 -1.63 -18.99
CA PRO A 61 3.80 -0.89 -20.25
C PRO A 61 5.10 -0.09 -20.26
N THR A 62 5.73 0.15 -19.10
CA THR A 62 6.94 0.99 -18.96
C THR A 62 7.75 0.57 -17.72
N PRO A 63 9.07 0.84 -17.69
CA PRO A 63 9.90 0.55 -16.52
C PRO A 63 9.76 1.61 -15.41
N CYS A 64 8.78 2.53 -15.48
CA CYS A 64 8.70 3.68 -14.60
C CYS A 64 7.38 3.72 -13.81
N LEU A 65 7.46 4.00 -12.51
CA LEU A 65 6.33 4.05 -11.60
C LEU A 65 6.22 5.40 -10.89
N LYS A 66 4.99 5.76 -10.55
CA LYS A 66 4.62 6.85 -9.64
C LYS A 66 3.88 6.25 -8.44
N VAL A 67 4.48 6.36 -7.26
CA VAL A 67 3.95 5.86 -5.99
C VAL A 67 3.38 7.02 -5.20
N ARG A 68 2.14 6.89 -4.73
CA ARG A 68 1.42 7.83 -3.85
C ARG A 68 1.16 7.21 -2.49
N GLY A 69 0.89 8.03 -1.48
CA GLY A 69 0.56 7.57 -0.13
C GLY A 69 1.77 7.25 0.74
N MET A 70 2.98 7.68 0.33
CA MET A 70 4.22 7.48 1.10
C MET A 70 4.59 8.68 2.00
N LEU A 71 4.14 9.89 1.63
CA LEU A 71 4.43 11.13 2.35
C LEU A 71 3.11 11.68 2.94
N GLN A 72 3.15 12.12 4.19
CA GLN A 72 2.01 12.79 4.85
C GLN A 72 2.16 14.31 4.72
N GLU A 73 1.04 15.02 4.56
CA GLU A 73 0.98 16.45 4.24
C GLU A 73 1.22 17.35 5.48
N GLU A 74 1.08 16.84 6.70
CA GLU A 74 1.10 17.67 7.92
C GLU A 74 2.20 17.29 8.93
N GLY A 75 3.19 18.18 9.12
CA GLY A 75 3.98 18.45 10.36
C GLY A 75 4.73 17.33 11.08
N SER A 76 4.56 16.08 10.65
CA SER A 76 4.94 14.84 11.34
C SER A 76 5.13 13.69 10.33
N GLY A 77 5.04 14.00 9.04
CA GLY A 77 5.23 13.05 7.95
C GLY A 77 6.67 12.59 7.81
N LEU A 78 6.84 11.44 7.17
CA LEU A 78 8.15 10.99 6.73
C LEU A 78 8.68 11.97 5.69
N GLY A 79 9.89 12.49 5.91
CA GLY A 79 10.58 13.29 4.90
C GLY A 79 10.85 12.49 3.63
N GLY A 80 11.10 13.19 2.52
CA GLY A 80 11.44 12.58 1.23
C GLY A 80 12.45 11.43 1.31
N PRO A 81 13.59 11.59 2.03
CA PRO A 81 14.57 10.51 2.19
C PRO A 81 14.00 9.25 2.85
N ALA A 82 13.13 9.39 3.86
CA ALA A 82 12.54 8.25 4.55
C ALA A 82 11.47 7.55 3.70
N ALA A 83 10.70 8.30 2.92
CA ALA A 83 9.75 7.73 1.94
C ALA A 83 10.48 6.96 0.83
N ARG A 84 11.56 7.54 0.29
CA ARG A 84 12.46 6.88 -0.68
C ARG A 84 13.03 5.58 -0.10
N GLU A 85 13.57 5.63 1.11
CA GLU A 85 14.15 4.46 1.76
C GLU A 85 13.11 3.38 2.04
N ALA A 86 11.90 3.74 2.47
CA ALA A 86 10.83 2.78 2.71
C ALA A 86 10.40 2.02 1.45
N VAL A 87 10.38 2.70 0.28
CA VAL A 87 10.16 2.04 -1.01
C VAL A 87 11.31 1.09 -1.33
N LEU A 88 12.57 1.55 -1.23
CA LEU A 88 13.74 0.71 -1.51
C LEU A 88 13.79 -0.51 -0.59
N ALA A 89 13.55 -0.33 0.70
CA ALA A 89 13.54 -1.40 1.70
C ALA A 89 12.58 -2.53 1.33
N LYS A 90 11.42 -2.17 0.77
CA LYS A 90 10.40 -3.14 0.40
C LYS A 90 10.69 -3.87 -0.91
N VAL A 91 11.31 -3.23 -1.92
CA VAL A 91 11.36 -3.81 -3.27
C VAL A 91 12.76 -3.94 -3.90
N ALA A 92 13.79 -3.27 -3.39
CA ALA A 92 15.13 -3.28 -4.00
C ALA A 92 15.87 -4.63 -3.92
N HIS A 93 15.35 -5.58 -3.14
CA HIS A 93 15.84 -6.95 -3.08
C HIS A 93 15.07 -7.91 -4.01
N LEU A 94 13.92 -7.47 -4.55
CA LEU A 94 13.06 -8.28 -5.43
C LEU A 94 13.22 -7.94 -6.90
N CYS A 95 13.70 -6.73 -7.22
CA CYS A 95 13.86 -6.23 -8.59
C CYS A 95 15.04 -5.27 -8.72
N HIS A 96 15.42 -4.98 -9.96
CA HIS A 96 16.50 -4.05 -10.27
C HIS A 96 16.00 -2.61 -10.44
N ILE A 97 16.41 -1.73 -9.53
CA ILE A 97 16.03 -0.31 -9.51
C ILE A 97 17.23 0.55 -9.94
N LEU A 98 17.03 1.42 -10.93
CA LEU A 98 18.05 2.34 -11.45
C LEU A 98 17.98 3.72 -10.79
N HIS A 99 16.77 4.22 -10.51
CA HIS A 99 16.56 5.53 -9.92
C HIS A 99 15.32 5.53 -9.02
N CYS A 100 15.40 6.19 -7.87
CA CYS A 100 14.29 6.35 -6.93
C CYS A 100 14.40 7.72 -6.27
N GLU A 101 13.37 8.56 -6.44
CA GLU A 101 13.38 9.95 -5.96
C GLU A 101 12.04 10.34 -5.35
N ALA A 102 12.07 11.06 -4.23
CA ALA A 102 10.87 11.49 -3.53
C ALA A 102 10.60 12.98 -3.77
N GLU A 103 9.47 13.31 -4.38
CA GLU A 103 9.03 14.69 -4.59
C GLU A 103 8.06 15.09 -3.48
N VAL A 104 8.59 15.76 -2.46
CA VAL A 104 7.86 16.09 -1.22
C VAL A 104 6.63 16.95 -1.49
N ILE A 105 6.77 18.00 -2.31
CA ILE A 105 5.67 18.93 -2.66
C ILE A 105 4.52 18.18 -3.33
N ALA A 106 4.83 17.18 -4.17
CA ALA A 106 3.81 16.40 -4.87
C ALA A 106 3.35 15.15 -4.10
N GLY A 107 3.92 14.87 -2.92
CA GLY A 107 3.58 13.73 -2.07
C GLY A 107 3.81 12.37 -2.73
N VAL A 108 4.78 12.26 -3.65
CA VAL A 108 4.99 11.08 -4.50
C VAL A 108 6.44 10.62 -4.49
N VAL A 109 6.63 9.32 -4.72
CA VAL A 109 7.94 8.73 -5.02
C VAL A 109 7.93 8.21 -6.45
N TYR A 110 8.93 8.57 -7.24
CA TYR A 110 9.13 8.08 -8.59
C TYR A 110 10.19 6.99 -8.60
N LEU A 111 9.93 5.93 -9.36
CA LEU A 111 10.82 4.78 -9.51
C LEU A 111 11.10 4.53 -10.99
N LYS A 112 12.36 4.31 -11.36
CA LYS A 112 12.77 3.76 -12.65
C LYS A 112 13.48 2.43 -12.40
N CYS A 113 12.90 1.35 -12.91
CA CYS A 113 13.47 0.01 -12.89
C CYS A 113 14.34 -0.23 -14.14
N ALA A 114 15.09 -1.33 -14.15
CA ALA A 114 15.92 -1.71 -15.30
C ALA A 114 15.07 -2.19 -16.48
N THR A 115 13.98 -2.91 -16.20
CA THR A 115 13.06 -3.46 -17.20
C THR A 115 11.59 -3.24 -16.81
N GLU A 116 10.68 -3.44 -17.76
CA GLU A 116 9.24 -3.48 -17.53
C GLU A 116 8.86 -4.57 -16.52
N ASP A 117 9.52 -5.73 -16.57
CA ASP A 117 9.30 -6.85 -15.65
C ASP A 117 9.71 -6.49 -14.21
N ASP A 118 10.86 -5.84 -14.03
CA ASP A 118 11.28 -5.31 -12.73
C ASP A 118 10.25 -4.30 -12.19
N ALA A 119 9.68 -3.45 -13.06
CA ALA A 119 8.61 -2.53 -12.68
C ALA A 119 7.31 -3.27 -12.32
N ALA A 120 7.00 -4.38 -12.98
CA ALA A 120 5.85 -5.22 -12.62
C ALA A 120 6.00 -5.83 -11.22
N VAL A 121 7.20 -6.30 -10.88
CA VAL A 121 7.53 -6.82 -9.54
C VAL A 121 7.35 -5.73 -8.49
N ALA A 122 7.92 -4.54 -8.72
CA ALA A 122 7.76 -3.40 -7.81
C ALA A 122 6.28 -2.99 -7.66
N PHE A 123 5.52 -2.96 -8.76
CA PHE A 123 4.10 -2.62 -8.75
C PHE A 123 3.30 -3.56 -7.84
N LYS A 124 3.44 -4.88 -8.00
CA LYS A 124 2.74 -5.89 -7.20
C LYS A 124 3.05 -5.78 -5.70
N ASN A 125 4.28 -5.43 -5.37
CA ASN A 125 4.72 -5.30 -3.99
C ASN A 125 4.41 -3.95 -3.35
N LEU A 126 3.95 -2.94 -4.10
CA LEU A 126 3.67 -1.60 -3.57
C LEU A 126 2.20 -1.23 -3.68
N HIS A 127 1.54 -1.61 -4.78
CA HIS A 127 0.16 -1.21 -5.02
C HIS A 127 -0.80 -1.91 -4.07
N GLY A 128 -1.67 -1.13 -3.43
CA GLY A 128 -2.67 -1.66 -2.51
C GLY A 128 -2.11 -1.96 -1.13
N TRP A 129 -0.84 -1.65 -0.83
CA TRP A 129 -0.28 -1.83 0.50
C TRP A 129 -0.62 -0.65 1.42
N TRP A 130 -0.80 -0.94 2.71
CA TRP A 130 -0.90 0.09 3.74
C TRP A 130 0.48 0.45 4.27
N TYR A 131 0.77 1.75 4.35
CA TYR A 131 1.99 2.29 4.94
C TYR A 131 1.68 3.46 5.85
N SER A 132 2.04 3.36 7.13
CA SER A 132 1.84 4.42 8.12
C SER A 132 0.39 4.97 8.16
N GLY A 133 -0.60 4.09 7.98
CA GLY A 133 -2.03 4.40 7.95
C GLY A 133 -2.54 4.99 6.64
N GLN A 134 -1.71 5.02 5.58
CA GLN A 134 -2.08 5.52 4.26
C GLN A 134 -2.07 4.37 3.24
N LEU A 135 -3.04 4.39 2.32
CA LEU A 135 -3.10 3.42 1.23
C LEU A 135 -2.12 3.83 0.12
N VAL A 136 -1.16 2.95 -0.17
CA VAL A 136 -0.19 3.14 -1.24
C VAL A 136 -0.84 2.78 -2.57
N THR A 137 -0.81 3.73 -3.50
CA THR A 137 -1.30 3.53 -4.86
C THR A 137 -0.18 3.78 -5.87
N VAL A 138 -0.12 2.94 -6.90
CA VAL A 138 0.96 2.97 -7.89
C VAL A 138 0.34 3.10 -9.27
N LYS A 139 0.96 3.90 -10.12
CA LYS A 139 0.63 3.98 -11.55
C LYS A 139 1.90 3.94 -12.38
N TYR A 140 1.82 3.33 -13.56
CA TYR A 140 2.88 3.44 -14.54
C TYR A 140 3.02 4.88 -15.06
N LEU A 141 4.25 5.31 -15.26
CA LEU A 141 4.61 6.59 -15.86
C LEU A 141 5.33 6.33 -17.18
N ARG A 142 5.06 7.15 -18.21
CA ARG A 142 5.82 7.07 -19.46
C ARG A 142 7.30 7.38 -19.22
N LEU A 143 8.17 6.58 -19.82
CA LEU A 143 9.62 6.75 -19.71
C LEU A 143 10.06 8.17 -20.09
N GLU A 144 9.53 8.70 -21.19
CA GLU A 144 9.77 10.09 -21.63
C GLU A 144 9.44 11.12 -20.55
N ARG A 145 8.28 11.00 -19.89
CA ARG A 145 7.89 11.91 -18.80
C ARG A 145 8.78 11.76 -17.57
N TYR A 146 9.33 10.57 -17.35
CA TYR A 146 10.29 10.34 -16.28
C TYR A 146 11.60 11.09 -16.59
N HIS A 147 12.13 10.98 -17.81
CA HIS A 147 13.36 11.68 -18.22
C HIS A 147 13.20 13.19 -18.33
N GLN A 148 12.02 13.70 -18.70
CA GLN A 148 11.73 15.14 -18.63
C GLN A 148 11.88 15.69 -17.20
N ARG A 149 11.59 14.87 -16.18
CA ARG A 149 11.74 15.25 -14.77
C ARG A 149 13.15 14.98 -14.23
N TYR A 150 13.72 13.84 -14.62
CA TYR A 150 15.02 13.35 -14.18
C TYR A 150 15.88 13.01 -15.41
N PRO A 151 16.44 14.03 -16.09
CA PRO A 151 17.21 13.82 -17.32
C PRO A 151 18.47 12.97 -17.07
N ASP A 152 19.03 13.05 -15.87
CA ASP A 152 20.25 12.34 -15.47
C ASP A 152 19.98 10.94 -14.89
N ALA A 153 18.73 10.44 -14.95
CA ALA A 153 18.37 9.15 -14.39
C ALA A 153 19.10 7.99 -15.12
N PRO A 154 19.91 7.16 -14.41
CA PRO A 154 20.74 6.13 -15.03
C PRO A 154 19.96 5.16 -15.90
N SER A 155 20.53 4.72 -17.03
CA SER A 155 19.92 3.72 -17.92
C SER A 155 20.48 2.31 -17.71
N GLY A 156 21.45 2.14 -16.80
CA GLY A 156 22.09 0.88 -16.49
C GLY A 156 22.68 0.89 -15.08
N PRO A 157 23.27 -0.22 -14.63
CA PRO A 157 23.80 -0.38 -13.28
C PRO A 157 24.79 0.73 -12.89
N PRO A 158 25.01 0.97 -11.59
CA PRO A 158 24.63 0.12 -10.46
C PRO A 158 23.14 0.22 -10.06
N TYR A 159 22.60 -0.88 -9.55
CA TYR A 159 21.24 -0.90 -9.01
C TYR A 159 21.21 -0.39 -7.57
N LEU A 160 20.18 0.40 -7.25
CA LEU A 160 19.96 0.90 -5.91
C LEU A 160 19.69 -0.26 -4.95
N ARG A 161 20.22 -0.13 -3.74
CA ARG A 161 19.96 -1.02 -2.60
C ARG A 161 19.31 -0.22 -1.47
N SER A 162 18.58 -0.91 -0.60
CA SER A 162 18.17 -0.34 0.67
C SER A 162 19.25 -0.54 1.72
N ASN A 163 19.33 0.38 2.66
CA ASN A 163 20.18 0.25 3.84
C ASN A 163 19.59 -0.75 4.84
N ASN A 164 18.26 -0.92 4.86
CA ASN A 164 17.53 -1.78 5.78
C ASN A 164 16.46 -2.60 5.01
N PRO A 165 16.85 -3.64 4.24
CA PRO A 165 15.92 -4.41 3.44
C PRO A 165 14.90 -5.16 4.32
N ILE A 166 13.63 -5.12 3.93
CA ILE A 166 12.56 -5.91 4.57
C ILE A 166 12.59 -7.30 3.93
N ILE A 167 13.32 -8.22 4.55
CA ILE A 167 13.35 -9.62 4.15
C ILE A 167 12.20 -10.32 4.88
N ASN A 168 11.15 -10.71 4.15
CA ASN A 168 10.13 -11.58 4.71
C ASN A 168 10.78 -12.96 4.93
N ASN A 169 10.98 -13.35 6.18
CA ASN A 169 11.25 -14.74 6.52
C ASN A 169 9.90 -15.45 6.52
N ASP A 170 9.51 -15.99 5.37
CA ASP A 170 8.38 -16.91 5.28
C ASP A 170 8.62 -18.19 6.10
#